data_AF-A0A7Y7D027-F1
#
_entry.id   AF-A0A7Y7D027-F1
#
_cell.length_a   1.000
_cell.length_b   1.000
_cell.length_c   1.000
_cell.angle_alpha   90.00
_cell.angle_beta   90.00
_cell.angle_gamma   90.00
#
_symmetry.space_group_name_H-M   'P 1'
#
loop_
_entity.id
_entity.type
_entity.pdbx_description
1 polymer ?
#
loop_
_entity_poly.entity_id
_entity_poly.type
_entity_poly.pdbx_seq_one_letter_code
_entity_poly.pdbx_strand_id
1 'polypeptide(L)'
;MGLISYVGRLLNFLETVSPEEDESFDEAELDRVKQLITTVLAKLRSEETESKITTFLDFISQKMTEYSSMLSLEYQGSSLRLDAKKLTVVANTEDGPIPLSRMGSGENWVGYHVLAHLALHWWLRKRHRPVPAFLVLDQPTQAYYPPDAKDGSLDEIDIDEDRRAVQSLFELMHRACQEIEAPFQLIVLDHAHLRTEWFERAISEEWRGENALIPASWPEG
;
A
#
# COMPACT_ATOMS: atom_id res chain seq x y z
N MET A 1 4.60 -8.42 10.64
CA MET A 1 3.47 -7.81 11.37
C MET A 1 2.86 -8.72 12.45
N GLY A 2 2.89 -10.06 12.31
CA GLY A 2 2.30 -10.97 13.30
C GLY A 2 2.97 -10.95 14.69
N LEU A 3 4.29 -10.84 14.79
CA LEU A 3 5.01 -10.95 16.08
C LEU A 3 4.72 -9.80 17.06
N ILE A 4 4.61 -8.56 16.58
CA ILE A 4 4.29 -7.41 17.45
C ILE A 4 2.83 -7.47 17.92
N SER A 5 1.91 -7.84 17.03
CA SER A 5 0.50 -8.06 17.38
C SER A 5 0.33 -9.25 18.34
N TYR A 6 1.12 -10.31 18.17
CA TYR A 6 1.10 -11.50 19.02
C TYR A 6 1.66 -11.20 20.42
N VAL A 7 2.81 -10.52 20.53
CA VAL A 7 3.37 -10.11 21.82
C VAL A 7 2.45 -9.14 22.56
N GLY A 8 1.82 -8.20 21.84
CA GLY A 8 0.83 -7.29 22.44
C GLY A 8 -0.41 -8.02 22.95
N ARG A 9 -0.93 -9.01 22.21
CA ARG A 9 -2.03 -9.88 22.68
C ARG A 9 -1.63 -10.76 23.85
N LEU A 10 -0.39 -11.26 23.86
CA LEU A 10 0.13 -12.11 24.93
C LEU A 10 0.34 -11.33 26.23
N LEU A 11 0.85 -10.10 26.14
CA LEU A 11 0.95 -9.17 27.28
C LEU A 11 -0.43 -8.78 27.81
N ASN A 12 -1.38 -8.48 26.92
CA ASN A 12 -2.75 -8.16 27.32
C ASN A 12 -3.45 -9.38 27.97
N PHE A 13 -3.27 -10.57 27.42
CA PHE A 13 -3.75 -11.82 28.03
C PHE A 13 -3.15 -12.03 29.43
N LEU A 14 -1.85 -11.79 29.59
CA LEU A 14 -1.14 -11.87 30.87
C LEU A 14 -1.61 -10.83 31.89
N GLU A 15 -2.01 -9.63 31.46
CA GLU A 15 -2.56 -8.59 32.34
C GLU A 15 -4.04 -8.82 32.69
N THR A 16 -4.79 -9.51 31.82
CA THR A 16 -6.24 -9.72 31.99
C THR A 16 -6.58 -10.99 32.77
N VAL A 17 -5.71 -12.01 32.73
CA VAL A 17 -5.87 -13.21 33.55
C VAL A 17 -5.55 -12.86 35.00
N SER A 18 -6.58 -12.52 35.78
CA SER A 18 -6.52 -12.64 37.24
C SER A 18 -6.56 -14.13 37.59
N PRO A 19 -5.71 -14.61 38.50
CA PRO A 19 -5.70 -16.02 38.85
C PRO A 19 -7.04 -16.37 39.52
N GLU A 20 -7.84 -17.23 38.88
CA GLU A 20 -8.90 -17.97 39.57
C GLU A 20 -8.22 -18.95 40.54
N GLU A 21 -8.66 -18.93 41.80
CA GLU A 21 -7.94 -19.36 43.01
C GLU A 21 -7.58 -20.87 43.13
N ASP A 22 -7.68 -21.70 42.09
CA ASP A 22 -7.54 -23.17 42.23
C ASP A 22 -6.55 -23.88 41.29
N GLU A 23 -5.83 -23.17 40.40
CA GLU A 23 -4.69 -23.76 39.70
C GLU A 23 -3.38 -23.25 40.29
N SER A 24 -2.45 -24.16 40.61
CA SER A 24 -1.11 -23.83 41.10
C SER A 24 -0.40 -22.97 40.06
N PHE A 25 -0.54 -21.65 40.18
CA PHE A 25 0.00 -20.68 39.28
C PHE A 25 1.52 -20.74 39.40
N ASP A 26 2.18 -21.28 38.37
CA ASP A 26 3.64 -21.44 38.36
C ASP A 26 4.29 -20.07 38.12
N GLU A 27 4.42 -19.28 39.19
CA GLU A 27 5.07 -17.96 39.17
C GLU A 27 6.46 -18.01 38.53
N ALA A 28 7.18 -19.14 38.64
CA ALA A 28 8.49 -19.31 38.04
C ALA A 28 8.44 -19.41 36.50
N GLU A 29 7.40 -20.06 35.96
CA GLU A 29 7.19 -20.13 34.51
C GLU A 29 6.72 -18.76 33.97
N LEU A 30 5.87 -18.05 34.72
CA LEU A 30 5.47 -16.68 34.40
C LEU A 30 6.67 -15.73 34.33
N ASP A 31 7.56 -15.79 35.33
CA ASP A 31 8.76 -14.96 35.36
C ASP A 31 9.74 -15.32 34.25
N ARG A 32 9.87 -16.60 33.90
CA ARG A 32 10.62 -17.04 32.71
C ARG A 32 10.08 -16.44 31.43
N VAL A 33 8.76 -16.49 31.22
CA VAL A 33 8.12 -15.93 30.03
C VAL A 33 8.31 -14.41 29.97
N LYS A 34 8.16 -13.70 31.10
CA LYS A 34 8.43 -12.25 31.18
C LYS A 34 9.90 -11.91 30.89
N GLN A 35 10.85 -12.69 31.38
CA GLN A 35 12.27 -12.52 31.08
C GLN A 35 12.59 -12.79 29.61
N LEU A 36 11.96 -13.81 29.02
CA LEU A 36 12.09 -14.11 27.59
C LEU A 36 11.54 -12.96 26.74
N ILE A 37 10.35 -12.45 27.08
CA ILE A 37 9.75 -11.27 26.42
C ILE A 37 10.70 -10.08 26.53
N THR A 38 11.22 -9.77 27.72
CA THR A 38 12.16 -8.67 27.94
C THR A 38 13.41 -8.82 27.09
N THR A 39 14.00 -10.02 27.05
CA THR A 39 15.20 -10.31 26.27
C THR A 39 14.96 -10.17 24.77
N VAL A 40 13.82 -10.67 24.28
CA VAL A 40 13.44 -10.55 22.86
C VAL A 40 13.17 -9.09 22.49
N LEU A 41 12.48 -8.34 23.35
CA LEU A 41 12.22 -6.91 23.15
C LEU A 41 13.51 -6.09 23.12
N ALA A 42 14.46 -6.39 24.00
CA ALA A 42 15.77 -5.73 24.02
C ALA A 42 16.55 -5.99 22.72
N LYS A 43 16.50 -7.21 22.18
CA LYS A 43 17.11 -7.53 20.88
C LYS A 43 16.42 -6.84 19.70
N LEU A 44 15.10 -6.70 19.74
CA LEU A 44 14.32 -6.00 18.70
C LEU A 44 14.53 -4.48 18.73
N ARG A 45 14.85 -3.91 19.89
CA ARG A 45 15.13 -2.49 20.10
C ARG A 45 16.62 -2.17 20.07
N SER A 46 17.44 -3.04 19.49
CA SER A 46 18.86 -2.76 19.31
C SER A 46 19.06 -1.66 18.26
N GLU A 47 20.09 -0.84 18.44
CA GLU A 47 20.51 0.16 17.45
C GLU A 47 20.74 -0.47 16.06
N GLU A 48 21.22 -1.71 16.02
CA GLU A 48 21.39 -2.48 14.79
C GLU A 48 20.06 -2.74 14.07
N THR A 49 18.98 -3.01 14.81
CA THR A 49 17.64 -3.22 14.23
C THR A 49 17.08 -1.92 13.67
N GLU A 50 17.23 -0.82 14.40
CA GLU A 50 16.79 0.50 13.96
C GLU A 50 17.54 0.97 12.71
N SER A 51 18.86 0.74 12.68
CA SER A 51 19.70 1.02 11.51
C SER A 51 19.22 0.22 10.28
N LYS A 52 18.95 -1.08 10.42
CA LYS A 52 18.43 -1.91 9.32
C LYS A 52 17.07 -1.43 8.82
N ILE A 53 16.15 -1.09 9.72
CA ILE A 53 14.84 -0.57 9.34
C ILE A 53 15.00 0.72 8.54
N THR A 54 15.89 1.62 8.98
CA THR A 54 16.18 2.88 8.30
C THR A 54 16.69 2.62 6.89
N THR A 55 17.70 1.75 6.74
CA THR A 55 18.22 1.37 5.41
C THR A 55 17.15 0.76 4.51
N PHE A 56 16.24 -0.06 5.04
CA PHE A 56 15.16 -0.64 4.25
C PHE A 56 14.13 0.40 3.82
N LEU A 57 13.80 1.35 4.70
CA LEU A 57 12.95 2.48 4.35
C LEU A 57 13.61 3.36 3.29
N ASP A 58 14.93 3.53 3.31
CA ASP A 58 15.65 4.29 2.28
C ASP A 58 15.53 3.64 0.90
N PHE A 59 15.65 2.30 0.81
CA PHE A 59 15.44 1.58 -0.45
C PHE A 59 14.01 1.72 -0.98
N ILE A 60 13.01 1.64 -0.10
CA ILE A 60 11.61 1.86 -0.47
C ILE A 60 11.40 3.31 -0.93
N SER A 61 11.97 4.27 -0.20
CA SER A 61 11.90 5.72 -0.48
C SER A 61 12.51 6.08 -1.83
N GLN A 62 13.66 5.48 -2.16
CA GLN A 62 14.28 5.61 -3.47
C GLN A 62 13.38 5.07 -4.57
N LYS A 63 12.77 3.90 -4.36
CA LYS A 63 11.85 3.30 -5.34
C LYS A 63 10.57 4.12 -5.52
N MET A 64 10.03 4.67 -4.44
CA MET A 64 8.90 5.60 -4.49
C MET A 64 9.24 6.84 -5.30
N THR A 65 10.42 7.43 -5.06
CA THR A 65 10.90 8.61 -5.80
C THR A 65 11.05 8.29 -7.29
N GLU A 66 11.59 7.12 -7.63
CA GLU A 66 11.67 6.64 -9.00
C GLU A 66 10.28 6.52 -9.65
N TYR A 67 9.34 5.87 -8.99
CA TYR A 67 7.96 5.73 -9.49
C TYR A 67 7.22 7.07 -9.61
N SER A 68 7.44 8.01 -8.70
CA SER A 68 6.85 9.35 -8.82
C SER A 68 7.31 10.12 -10.04
N SER A 69 8.47 9.80 -10.62
CA SER A 69 8.91 10.47 -11.85
C SER A 69 8.05 10.15 -13.07
N MET A 70 7.29 9.04 -13.02
CA MET A 70 6.35 8.64 -14.07
C MET A 70 4.98 9.30 -13.93
N LEU A 71 4.70 9.89 -12.77
CA LEU A 71 3.43 10.53 -12.46
C LEU A 71 3.61 12.04 -12.39
N SER A 72 2.64 12.79 -12.88
CA SER A 72 2.60 14.25 -12.76
C SER A 72 1.96 14.65 -11.42
N LEU A 73 2.66 14.36 -10.31
CA LEU A 73 2.20 14.68 -8.96
C LEU A 73 2.72 16.04 -8.48
N GLU A 74 2.00 16.66 -7.55
CA GLU A 74 2.51 17.80 -6.79
C GLU A 74 3.82 17.39 -6.10
N TYR A 75 4.83 18.28 -6.06
CA TYR A 75 6.17 17.96 -5.54
C TYR A 75 6.94 16.86 -6.30
N GLN A 76 6.56 16.53 -7.55
CA GLN A 76 7.39 15.72 -8.44
C GLN A 76 8.84 16.27 -8.51
N GLY A 77 9.82 15.37 -8.45
CA GLY A 77 11.24 15.73 -8.38
C GLY A 77 11.78 15.87 -6.95
N SER A 78 10.91 15.95 -5.94
CA SER A 78 11.31 15.87 -4.53
C SER A 78 11.65 14.43 -4.14
N SER A 79 12.54 14.27 -3.16
CA SER A 79 12.78 12.95 -2.55
C SER A 79 11.58 12.57 -1.70
N LEU A 80 10.98 11.41 -2.00
CA LEU A 80 9.90 10.84 -1.20
C LEU A 80 10.46 9.93 -0.13
N ARG A 81 9.79 9.90 1.02
CA ARG A 81 10.03 8.90 2.06
C ARG A 81 8.75 8.37 2.69
N LEU A 82 8.82 7.15 3.19
CA LEU A 82 7.77 6.55 4.01
C LEU A 82 8.06 6.78 5.49
N ASP A 83 7.26 7.61 6.15
CA ASP A 83 7.32 7.76 7.60
C ASP A 83 6.61 6.58 8.25
N ALA A 84 7.38 5.57 8.67
CA ALA A 84 6.86 4.36 9.30
C ALA A 84 6.18 4.61 10.66
N LYS A 85 6.47 5.73 11.35
CA LYS A 85 5.84 6.06 12.63
C LYS A 85 4.47 6.67 12.42
N LYS A 86 4.33 7.52 11.41
CA LYS A 86 3.06 8.19 11.05
C LYS A 86 2.26 7.45 9.99
N LEU A 87 2.84 6.40 9.40
CA LEU A 87 2.26 5.60 8.31
C LEU A 87 1.82 6.47 7.13
N THR A 88 2.69 7.40 6.72
CA THR A 88 2.37 8.36 5.67
C THR A 88 3.55 8.58 4.72
N VAL A 89 3.24 8.97 3.50
CA VAL A 89 4.22 9.45 2.53
C VAL A 89 4.57 10.90 2.85
N VAL A 90 5.86 11.23 2.75
CA VAL A 90 6.38 12.58 2.95
C VAL A 90 7.27 12.95 1.77
N ALA A 91 7.02 14.10 1.15
CA ALA A 91 7.95 14.71 0.21
C ALA A 91 8.91 15.63 0.97
N ASN A 92 10.21 15.49 0.72
CA ASN A 92 11.22 16.38 1.28
C ASN A 92 11.49 17.51 0.27
N THR A 93 11.08 18.74 0.59
CA THR A 93 11.32 19.93 -0.23
C THR A 93 12.37 20.83 0.43
N GLU A 94 12.83 21.87 -0.26
CA GLU A 94 13.75 22.87 0.29
C GLU A 94 13.15 23.63 1.49
N ASP A 95 11.83 23.83 1.48
CA ASP A 95 11.08 24.49 2.56
C ASP A 95 10.73 23.56 3.73
N GLY A 96 11.03 22.26 3.58
CA GLY A 96 10.86 21.25 4.62
C GLY A 96 9.99 20.06 4.21
N PRO A 97 9.69 19.16 5.16
CA PRO A 97 8.91 17.95 4.87
C PRO A 97 7.42 18.27 4.72
N ILE A 98 6.84 17.89 3.59
CA ILE A 98 5.41 17.97 3.31
C ILE A 98 4.79 16.57 3.45
N PRO A 99 3.96 16.31 4.47
CA PRO A 99 3.24 15.05 4.59
C PRO A 99 2.09 14.97 3.58
N LEU A 100 1.68 13.75 3.20
CA LEU A 100 0.61 13.50 2.23
C LEU A 100 -0.69 14.27 2.52
N SER A 101 -1.06 14.41 3.80
CA SER A 101 -2.25 15.15 4.22
C SER A 101 -2.23 16.64 3.89
N ARG A 102 -1.09 17.19 3.46
CA ARG A 102 -0.90 18.58 3.04
C ARG A 102 -0.60 18.71 1.54
N MET A 103 -0.46 17.59 0.83
CA MET A 103 -0.40 17.59 -0.63
C MET A 103 -1.84 17.77 -1.13
N GLY A 104 -2.07 18.74 -1.99
CA GLY A 104 -3.39 19.08 -2.51
C GLY A 104 -3.88 18.07 -3.53
N SER A 105 -5.21 18.01 -3.71
CA SER A 105 -5.92 17.18 -4.70
C SER A 105 -6.06 15.67 -4.37
N GLY A 106 -7.20 15.08 -4.75
CA GLY A 106 -7.47 13.66 -4.54
C GLY A 106 -6.64 12.77 -5.47
N GLU A 107 -6.35 13.27 -6.67
CA GLU A 107 -5.48 12.67 -7.68
C GLU A 107 -4.07 12.44 -7.13
N ASN A 108 -3.50 13.43 -6.44
CA ASN A 108 -2.19 13.30 -5.80
C ASN A 108 -2.20 12.19 -4.75
N TRP A 109 -3.24 12.14 -3.92
CA TRP A 109 -3.35 11.14 -2.87
C TRP A 109 -3.36 9.73 -3.44
N VAL A 110 -4.17 9.48 -4.47
CA VAL A 110 -4.21 8.21 -5.18
C VAL A 110 -2.83 7.85 -5.71
N GLY A 111 -2.18 8.75 -6.46
CA GLY A 111 -0.87 8.49 -7.07
C GLY A 111 0.18 8.10 -6.02
N TYR A 112 0.24 8.83 -4.90
CA TYR A 112 1.14 8.53 -3.79
C TYR A 112 0.83 7.23 -3.07
N HIS A 113 -0.45 6.89 -2.88
CA HIS A 113 -0.84 5.62 -2.28
C HIS A 113 -0.45 4.44 -3.18
N VAL A 114 -0.78 4.51 -4.48
CA VAL A 114 -0.46 3.47 -5.45
C VAL A 114 1.05 3.25 -5.51
N LEU A 115 1.86 4.29 -5.72
CA LEU A 115 3.31 4.14 -5.82
C LEU A 115 3.94 3.63 -4.52
N ALA A 116 3.40 3.99 -3.35
CA ALA A 116 3.89 3.51 -2.06
C ALA A 116 3.60 2.02 -1.88
N HIS A 117 2.40 1.56 -2.22
CA HIS A 117 2.05 0.14 -2.18
C HIS A 117 2.90 -0.69 -3.16
N LEU A 118 3.14 -0.19 -4.37
CA LEU A 118 3.98 -0.86 -5.35
C LEU A 118 5.45 -0.93 -4.87
N ALA A 119 6.01 0.16 -4.35
CA ALA A 119 7.38 0.19 -3.82
C ALA A 119 7.57 -0.74 -2.62
N LEU A 120 6.56 -0.82 -1.74
CA LEU A 120 6.54 -1.78 -0.62
C LEU A 120 6.56 -3.22 -1.12
N HIS A 121 5.70 -3.57 -2.08
CA HIS A 121 5.69 -4.91 -2.67
C HIS A 121 7.01 -5.23 -3.35
N TRP A 122 7.56 -4.29 -4.14
CA TRP A 122 8.88 -4.44 -4.77
C TRP A 122 9.96 -4.81 -3.75
N TRP A 123 10.06 -4.09 -2.64
CA TRP A 123 11.10 -4.36 -1.64
C TRP A 123 10.84 -5.66 -0.87
N LEU A 124 9.62 -5.86 -0.38
CA LEU A 124 9.28 -7.00 0.47
C LEU A 124 9.40 -8.33 -0.29
N ARG A 125 8.98 -8.36 -1.56
CA ARG A 125 9.10 -9.53 -2.44
C ARG A 125 10.57 -9.82 -2.75
N LYS A 126 11.35 -8.79 -3.15
CA LYS A 126 12.81 -8.89 -3.37
C LYS A 126 13.55 -9.49 -2.18
N ARG A 127 13.10 -9.20 -0.96
CA ARG A 127 13.69 -9.71 0.29
C ARG A 127 13.02 -10.98 0.82
N HIS A 128 12.13 -11.60 0.04
CA HIS A 128 11.42 -12.82 0.39
C HIS A 128 10.73 -12.69 1.76
N ARG A 129 10.09 -11.54 2.00
CA ARG A 129 9.34 -11.25 3.22
C ARG A 129 7.89 -11.70 3.05
N PRO A 130 7.20 -12.06 4.14
CA PRO A 130 5.79 -12.43 4.08
C PRO A 130 4.94 -11.20 3.74
N VAL A 131 4.58 -11.08 2.46
CA VAL A 131 3.64 -10.11 1.90
C VAL A 131 2.73 -10.87 0.91
N PRO A 132 1.44 -10.54 0.81
CA PRO A 132 0.59 -11.10 -0.22
C PRO A 132 1.25 -11.01 -1.61
N ALA A 133 1.12 -12.09 -2.38
CA ALA A 133 1.58 -12.14 -3.76
C ALA A 133 0.61 -11.42 -4.72
N PHE A 134 -0.32 -10.62 -4.20
CA PHE A 134 -1.27 -9.86 -4.99
C PHE A 134 -1.58 -8.52 -4.33
N LEU A 135 -1.98 -7.55 -5.16
CA LEU A 135 -2.52 -6.25 -4.75
C LEU A 135 -3.81 -6.01 -5.53
N VAL A 136 -4.86 -5.56 -4.85
CA VAL A 136 -6.14 -5.18 -5.47
C VAL A 136 -6.33 -3.68 -5.32
N LEU A 137 -6.62 -2.99 -6.41
CA LEU A 137 -6.95 -1.57 -6.45
C LEU A 137 -8.36 -1.41 -7.01
N ASP A 138 -9.22 -0.74 -6.25
CA ASP A 138 -10.62 -0.50 -6.61
C ASP A 138 -10.80 0.96 -7.01
N GLN A 139 -11.15 1.17 -8.28
CA GLN A 139 -11.37 2.45 -8.94
C GLN A 139 -10.28 3.50 -8.67
N PRO A 140 -8.98 3.17 -8.82
CA PRO A 140 -7.92 4.14 -8.55
C PRO A 140 -8.04 5.39 -9.42
N THR A 141 -8.60 5.31 -10.63
CA THR A 141 -8.67 6.47 -11.51
C THR A 141 -9.85 7.39 -11.27
N GLN A 142 -10.80 7.03 -10.39
CA GLN A 142 -12.04 7.81 -10.21
C GLN A 142 -11.78 9.28 -9.87
N ALA A 143 -10.70 9.58 -9.14
CA ALA A 143 -10.33 10.95 -8.79
C ALA A 143 -10.08 11.86 -10.00
N TYR A 144 -9.76 11.30 -11.17
CA TYR A 144 -9.47 12.02 -12.41
C TYR A 144 -10.69 12.21 -13.32
N TYR A 145 -11.84 11.62 -12.98
CA TYR A 145 -13.04 11.72 -13.80
C TYR A 145 -13.98 12.82 -13.30
N PRO A 146 -14.69 13.51 -14.21
CA PRO A 146 -15.72 14.44 -13.80
C PRO A 146 -16.88 13.69 -13.09
N PRO A 147 -17.62 14.35 -12.18
CA PRO A 147 -18.67 13.70 -11.39
C PRO A 147 -19.82 13.07 -12.19
N ASP A 148 -19.99 13.48 -13.45
CA ASP A 148 -21.05 13.04 -14.37
C ASP A 148 -20.57 12.04 -15.44
N ALA A 149 -19.33 11.56 -15.36
CA ALA A 149 -18.84 10.46 -16.18
C ALA A 149 -19.73 9.20 -16.00
N LYS A 150 -20.15 8.59 -17.10
CA LYS A 150 -21.11 7.46 -17.09
C LYS A 150 -20.45 6.16 -17.48
N ASP A 151 -19.60 6.20 -18.49
CA ASP A 151 -19.04 5.00 -19.11
C ASP A 151 -17.53 4.85 -18.81
N GLY A 152 -16.92 5.83 -18.15
CA GLY A 152 -15.50 5.87 -17.78
C GLY A 152 -14.55 5.81 -18.95
N SER A 153 -15.05 6.11 -20.15
CA SER A 153 -14.19 6.30 -21.32
C SER A 153 -13.22 7.44 -21.06
N LEU A 154 -11.97 7.32 -21.49
CA LEU A 154 -11.02 8.44 -21.47
C LEU A 154 -11.55 9.66 -22.24
N ASP A 155 -12.46 9.42 -23.20
CA ASP A 155 -13.11 10.47 -23.97
C ASP A 155 -14.06 11.34 -23.11
N GLU A 156 -14.51 10.85 -21.94
CA GLU A 156 -15.30 11.62 -20.95
C GLU A 156 -14.41 12.51 -20.07
N ILE A 157 -13.08 12.35 -20.13
CA ILE A 157 -12.15 13.25 -19.46
C ILE A 157 -11.88 14.43 -20.39
N ASP A 158 -12.48 15.57 -20.07
CA ASP A 158 -12.34 16.83 -20.81
C ASP A 158 -10.95 17.45 -20.70
N ILE A 159 -10.23 17.14 -19.61
CA ILE A 159 -8.92 17.73 -19.30
C ILE A 159 -7.82 16.77 -19.79
N ASP A 160 -7.04 17.22 -20.79
CA ASP A 160 -5.92 16.45 -21.34
C ASP A 160 -4.86 16.07 -20.28
N GLU A 161 -4.73 16.85 -19.21
CA GLU A 161 -3.86 16.54 -18.08
C GLU A 161 -4.35 15.33 -17.28
N ASP A 162 -5.64 15.28 -16.93
CA ASP A 162 -6.24 14.16 -16.20
C ASP A 162 -6.20 12.87 -17.02
N ARG A 163 -6.45 12.97 -18.33
CA ARG A 163 -6.33 11.83 -19.25
C ARG A 163 -4.91 11.27 -19.27
N ARG A 164 -3.91 12.15 -19.31
CA ARG A 164 -2.50 11.74 -19.23
C ARG A 164 -2.16 11.15 -17.87
N ALA A 165 -2.70 11.69 -16.79
CA ALA A 165 -2.47 11.16 -15.45
C ALA A 165 -3.03 9.74 -15.29
N VAL A 166 -4.22 9.46 -15.81
CA VAL A 166 -4.79 8.10 -15.86
C VAL A 166 -3.88 7.15 -16.64
N GLN A 167 -3.43 7.56 -17.83
CA GLN A 167 -2.51 6.76 -18.63
C GLN A 167 -1.19 6.49 -17.87
N SER A 168 -0.56 7.52 -17.30
CA SER A 168 0.67 7.41 -16.51
C SER A 168 0.52 6.48 -15.31
N LEU A 169 -0.64 6.51 -14.63
CA LEU A 169 -0.92 5.64 -13.48
C LEU A 169 -0.94 4.17 -13.90
N PHE A 170 -1.61 3.87 -15.01
CA PHE A 170 -1.66 2.52 -15.57
C PHE A 170 -0.30 2.05 -16.10
N GLU A 171 0.47 2.92 -16.75
CA GLU A 171 1.83 2.62 -17.19
C GLU A 171 2.77 2.34 -16.00
N LEU A 172 2.65 3.11 -14.91
CA LEU A 172 3.36 2.84 -13.66
C LEU A 172 3.02 1.46 -13.11
N MET A 173 1.72 1.15 -13.01
CA MET A 173 1.24 -0.15 -12.53
C MET A 173 1.76 -1.30 -13.40
N HIS A 174 1.71 -1.15 -14.73
CA HIS A 174 2.23 -2.13 -15.68
C HIS A 174 3.74 -2.36 -15.49
N ARG A 175 4.51 -1.27 -15.38
CA ARG A 175 5.95 -1.34 -15.13
C ARG A 175 6.25 -2.04 -13.79
N ALA A 176 5.53 -1.68 -12.73
CA ALA A 176 5.74 -2.29 -11.43
C ALA A 176 5.48 -3.81 -11.45
N CYS A 177 4.46 -4.27 -12.18
CA CYS A 177 4.21 -5.71 -12.38
C CYS A 177 5.38 -6.45 -13.04
N GLN A 178 6.15 -5.78 -13.90
CA GLN A 178 7.33 -6.36 -14.56
C GLN A 178 8.56 -6.37 -13.63
N GLU A 179 8.64 -5.43 -12.68
CA GLU A 179 9.79 -5.26 -11.79
C GLU A 179 9.65 -6.01 -10.45
N ILE A 180 8.43 -6.23 -9.96
CA ILE A 180 8.17 -6.93 -8.70
C ILE A 180 8.39 -8.43 -8.90
N GLU A 181 9.21 -9.03 -8.03
CA GLU A 181 9.60 -10.44 -8.14
C GLU A 181 8.40 -11.38 -8.08
N ALA A 182 8.33 -12.32 -9.03
CA ALA A 182 7.25 -13.29 -9.18
C ALA A 182 7.22 -14.37 -8.08
N PRO A 183 6.05 -14.94 -7.73
CA PRO A 183 4.71 -14.57 -8.22
C PRO A 183 4.22 -13.23 -7.64
N PHE A 184 3.78 -12.31 -8.49
CA PHE A 184 3.06 -11.10 -8.09
C PHE A 184 1.93 -10.84 -9.08
N GLN A 185 0.75 -10.48 -8.57
CA GLN A 185 -0.42 -10.15 -9.38
C GLN A 185 -1.00 -8.80 -8.95
N LEU A 186 -1.21 -7.91 -9.90
CA LEU A 186 -1.97 -6.69 -9.67
C LEU A 186 -3.35 -6.85 -10.30
N ILE A 187 -4.40 -6.66 -9.50
CA ILE A 187 -5.80 -6.69 -9.94
C ILE A 187 -6.33 -5.27 -9.80
N VAL A 188 -6.81 -4.70 -10.90
CA VAL A 188 -7.36 -3.34 -10.93
C VAL A 188 -8.80 -3.43 -11.42
N LEU A 189 -9.73 -2.92 -10.62
CA LEU A 189 -11.12 -2.74 -10.99
C LEU A 189 -11.29 -1.27 -11.36
N ASP A 190 -11.64 -0.97 -12.60
CA ASP A 190 -11.72 0.41 -13.07
C ASP A 190 -12.63 0.50 -14.31
N HIS A 191 -13.11 1.71 -14.63
CA HIS A 191 -13.88 1.96 -15.85
C HIS A 191 -13.01 2.44 -17.02
N ALA A 192 -11.77 2.84 -16.74
CA ALA A 192 -10.80 3.29 -17.72
C ALA A 192 -10.52 2.21 -18.78
N HIS A 193 -10.47 2.65 -20.05
CA HIS A 193 -10.18 1.79 -21.18
C HIS A 193 -9.14 2.48 -22.09
N LEU A 194 -7.87 2.11 -21.93
CA LEU A 194 -6.78 2.62 -22.77
C LEU A 194 -6.67 1.82 -24.07
N ARG A 195 -6.78 2.48 -25.22
CA ARG A 195 -6.65 1.85 -26.56
C ARG A 195 -5.19 1.53 -26.92
N THR A 196 -4.53 0.72 -26.10
CA THR A 196 -3.14 0.30 -26.27
C THR A 196 -3.03 -1.22 -26.17
N GLU A 197 -2.21 -1.84 -27.02
CA GLU A 197 -2.14 -3.30 -27.14
C GLU A 197 -1.83 -4.02 -25.80
N TRP A 198 -0.99 -3.42 -24.96
CA TRP A 198 -0.65 -4.01 -23.66
C TRP A 198 -1.81 -3.95 -22.67
N PHE A 199 -2.61 -2.87 -22.69
CA PHE A 199 -3.76 -2.69 -21.81
C PHE A 199 -4.89 -3.63 -22.22
N GLU A 200 -5.19 -3.72 -23.51
CA GLU A 200 -6.16 -4.66 -24.08
C GLU A 200 -5.86 -6.12 -23.67
N ARG A 201 -4.58 -6.52 -23.68
CA ARG A 201 -4.15 -7.84 -23.20
C ARG A 201 -4.27 -8.03 -21.69
N ALA A 202 -4.29 -6.94 -20.93
CA ALA A 202 -4.40 -6.97 -19.47
C ALA A 202 -5.87 -6.99 -19.01
N ILE A 203 -6.83 -6.63 -19.87
CA ILE A 203 -8.25 -6.74 -19.59
C ILE A 203 -8.62 -8.23 -19.47
N SER A 204 -9.00 -8.65 -18.26
CA SER A 204 -9.50 -10.01 -18.02
C SER A 204 -11.00 -10.11 -18.23
N GLU A 205 -11.75 -9.08 -17.85
CA GLU A 205 -13.21 -9.02 -17.93
C GLU A 205 -13.61 -7.56 -18.19
N GLU A 206 -14.69 -7.35 -18.94
CA GLU A 206 -15.25 -6.02 -19.19
C GLU A 206 -16.77 -6.02 -18.94
N TRP A 207 -17.19 -5.20 -17.98
CA TRP A 207 -18.59 -5.03 -17.58
C TRP A 207 -19.11 -3.68 -18.08
N ARG A 208 -19.98 -3.70 -19.10
CA ARG A 208 -20.63 -2.53 -19.68
C ARG A 208 -22.10 -2.81 -19.98
N GLY A 209 -22.94 -1.78 -19.84
CA GLY A 209 -24.37 -1.86 -20.13
C GLY A 209 -25.09 -2.90 -19.27
N GLU A 210 -25.74 -3.88 -19.90
CA GLU A 210 -26.44 -4.95 -19.21
C GLU A 210 -25.50 -6.02 -18.62
N ASN A 211 -24.22 -6.04 -19.03
CA ASN A 211 -23.21 -6.92 -18.44
C ASN A 211 -22.60 -6.21 -17.22
N ALA A 212 -23.04 -6.59 -16.03
CA ALA A 212 -22.56 -6.02 -14.76
C ALA A 212 -21.82 -7.07 -13.92
N LEU A 213 -20.85 -6.62 -13.11
CA LEU A 213 -20.14 -7.47 -12.17
C LEU A 213 -21.11 -8.16 -11.18
N ILE A 214 -22.15 -7.43 -10.75
CA ILE A 214 -23.27 -7.97 -9.98
C ILE A 214 -24.45 -8.17 -10.95
N PRO A 215 -24.83 -9.43 -11.24
CA PRO A 215 -25.98 -9.71 -12.10
C PRO A 215 -27.28 -9.11 -11.58
N ALA A 216 -28.10 -8.56 -12.47
CA ALA A 216 -29.43 -8.04 -12.13
C ALA A 216 -30.38 -9.11 -11.54
N SER A 217 -30.06 -10.39 -11.71
CA SER A 217 -30.81 -11.52 -11.13
C SER A 217 -30.46 -11.81 -9.67
N TRP A 218 -29.46 -11.13 -9.09
CA TRP A 218 -29.11 -11.31 -7.69
C TRP A 218 -30.25 -10.79 -6.79
N PRO A 219 -30.73 -11.54 -5.79
CA PRO A 219 -31.82 -11.10 -4.93
C PRO A 219 -31.44 -9.82 -4.17
N GLU A 220 -32.32 -8.81 -4.23
CA GLU A 220 -32.25 -7.66 -3.32
C GLU A 220 -32.49 -8.15 -1.89
N GLY A 221 -31.58 -7.78 -0.98
CA GLY A 221 -31.60 -8.24 0.41
C GLY A 221 -32.75 -7.72 1.24
#